data_AF-A0A2S7XF18-F1
#
_entry.id   AF-A0A2S7XF18-F1
#
_cell.length_a   1.000
_cell.length_b   1.000
_cell.length_c   1.000
_cell.angle_alpha   90.00
_cell.angle_beta   90.00
_cell.angle_gamma   90.00
#
_symmetry.space_group_name_H-M   'P 1'
#
loop_
_entity.id
_entity.type
_entity.pdbx_description
1 polymer ?
#
loop_
_entity_poly.entity_id
_entity_poly.type
_entity_poly.pdbx_seq_one_letter_code
_entity_poly.pdbx_strand_id
1 'polypeptide(L)'
;MSISVNTNISAMTAQRYMNNATAAQADSMEKLSSGSKINSAADDASGLQISNRMTAQTRGLNVAVRNANDGMSIAQTAEGAMKETTNVLQRLRDLSLQSSNGSNTDADRQAMQEEASSLTDELNRIAETTSFAGTRLINGEFGTKSFQIGADSGEAVAMTLNSMRADAATMGGKSYFAEEGRDINWTVGKENTQFNVTYNDKNGSPQEIQISAKAGDDIEELATYINGQTNELSASVTEDGVLQVFMSGENISSPLEFNGSLANELKMGGESDDTVASMDLTTVGGAQRSIDVIDAALEYVDGNRASLGAFQNRFESAVKNLTNINENITDSNSQIKDTDFAKETTNLTKTQILSQSSSSILAQAKQAPSMAMSLLG
;
A
#
# COMPACT_ATOMS: atom_id res chain seq x y z
N MET A 1 -41.25 75.01 11.04
CA MET A 1 -40.48 74.35 9.95
C MET A 1 -40.44 75.30 8.78
N SER A 2 -39.27 75.86 8.44
CA SER A 2 -39.13 76.68 7.24
C SER A 2 -39.31 75.78 6.01
N ILE A 3 -40.35 76.01 5.23
CA ILE A 3 -40.57 75.29 3.97
C ILE A 3 -39.61 75.88 2.94
N SER A 4 -38.60 75.11 2.53
CA SER A 4 -37.67 75.49 1.46
C SER A 4 -38.20 74.95 0.13
N VAL A 5 -38.36 75.82 -0.87
CA VAL A 5 -38.94 75.48 -2.18
C VAL A 5 -37.92 74.75 -3.08
N ASN A 6 -36.62 75.05 -2.92
CA ASN A 6 -35.57 74.51 -3.79
C ASN A 6 -34.96 73.18 -3.28
N THR A 7 -35.04 72.89 -1.98
CA THR A 7 -34.42 71.68 -1.41
C THR A 7 -35.44 70.90 -0.59
N ASN A 8 -35.74 69.68 -1.04
CA ASN A 8 -36.63 68.77 -0.33
C ASN A 8 -35.82 67.69 0.40
N ILE A 9 -35.42 68.00 1.62
CA ILE A 9 -34.59 67.12 2.46
C ILE A 9 -35.31 65.79 2.75
N SER A 10 -36.64 65.81 2.92
CA SER A 10 -37.46 64.61 3.15
C SER A 10 -37.47 63.69 1.92
N ALA A 11 -37.60 64.24 0.72
CA ALA A 11 -37.53 63.47 -0.52
C ALA A 11 -36.11 62.93 -0.80
N MET A 12 -35.05 63.73 -0.57
CA MET A 12 -33.67 63.25 -0.71
C MET A 12 -33.34 62.13 0.28
N THR A 13 -33.88 62.23 1.50
CA THR A 13 -33.71 61.19 2.54
C THR A 13 -34.46 59.92 2.14
N ALA A 14 -35.73 60.03 1.71
CA ALA A 14 -36.51 58.90 1.21
C ALA A 14 -35.86 58.24 -0.02
N GLN A 15 -35.31 59.02 -0.94
CA GLN A 15 -34.59 58.51 -2.12
C GLN A 15 -33.31 57.76 -1.74
N ARG A 16 -32.55 58.25 -0.75
CA ARG A 16 -31.36 57.56 -0.24
C ARG A 16 -31.73 56.20 0.39
N TYR A 17 -32.77 56.16 1.22
CA TYR A 17 -33.28 54.92 1.80
C TYR A 17 -33.82 53.96 0.74
N MET A 18 -34.51 54.47 -0.29
CA MET A 18 -34.97 53.67 -1.43
C MET A 18 -33.79 53.04 -2.17
N ASN A 19 -32.79 53.83 -2.57
CA ASN A 19 -31.61 53.32 -3.28
C ASN A 19 -30.84 52.29 -2.45
N ASN A 20 -30.69 52.52 -1.14
CA ASN A 20 -30.07 51.56 -0.23
C ASN A 20 -30.89 50.27 -0.11
N ALA A 21 -32.22 50.35 -0.05
CA ALA A 21 -33.10 49.18 0.00
C ALA A 21 -33.07 48.39 -1.32
N THR A 22 -33.02 49.06 -2.47
CA THR A 22 -32.88 48.41 -3.78
C THR A 22 -31.53 47.70 -3.93
N ALA A 23 -30.44 48.33 -3.48
CA ALA A 23 -29.11 47.70 -3.49
C ALA A 23 -29.06 46.47 -2.56
N ALA A 24 -29.60 46.59 -1.34
CA ALA A 24 -29.67 45.47 -0.40
C ALA A 24 -30.57 44.32 -0.91
N GLN A 25 -31.67 44.65 -1.59
CA GLN A 25 -32.53 43.65 -2.23
C GLN A 25 -31.77 42.88 -3.34
N ALA A 26 -30.97 43.56 -4.16
CA ALA A 26 -30.17 42.93 -5.21
C ALA A 26 -29.10 41.99 -4.61
N ASP A 27 -28.42 42.42 -3.55
CA ASP A 27 -27.44 41.62 -2.81
C ASP A 27 -28.08 40.36 -2.19
N SER A 28 -29.23 40.50 -1.51
CA SER A 28 -29.97 39.34 -1.00
C SER A 28 -30.40 38.38 -2.11
N MET A 29 -30.82 38.89 -3.27
CA MET A 29 -31.15 38.06 -4.44
C MET A 29 -29.93 37.32 -4.99
N GLU A 30 -28.77 37.97 -5.04
CA GLU A 30 -27.52 37.35 -5.48
C GLU A 30 -27.08 36.23 -4.52
N LYS A 31 -27.14 36.47 -3.21
CA LYS A 31 -26.81 35.49 -2.17
C LYS A 31 -27.76 34.29 -2.13
N LEU A 32 -29.06 34.53 -2.36
CA LEU A 32 -30.05 33.45 -2.46
C LEU A 32 -29.92 32.66 -3.77
N SER A 33 -29.59 33.32 -4.88
CA SER A 33 -29.43 32.67 -6.18
C SER A 33 -28.15 31.84 -6.26
N SER A 34 -27.05 32.30 -5.65
CA SER A 34 -25.77 31.60 -5.58
C SER A 34 -25.70 30.57 -4.44
N GLY A 35 -26.57 30.72 -3.44
CA GLY A 35 -26.48 29.99 -2.18
C GLY A 35 -25.24 30.35 -1.34
N SER A 36 -24.46 31.35 -1.76
CA SER A 36 -23.20 31.76 -1.14
C SER A 36 -23.30 33.18 -0.60
N LYS A 37 -22.89 33.37 0.66
CA LYS A 37 -22.77 34.65 1.36
C LYS A 37 -21.61 35.48 0.82
N ILE A 38 -20.55 34.82 0.33
CA ILE A 38 -19.33 35.43 -0.21
C ILE A 38 -19.24 35.08 -1.70
N ASN A 39 -19.62 36.01 -2.57
CA ASN A 39 -19.61 35.83 -4.03
C ASN A 39 -18.43 36.54 -4.69
N SER A 40 -18.01 37.67 -4.11
CA SER A 40 -16.92 38.49 -4.62
C SER A 40 -15.89 38.83 -3.54
N ALA A 41 -14.71 39.29 -3.96
CA ALA A 41 -13.70 39.80 -3.02
C ALA A 41 -14.15 41.07 -2.29
N ALA A 42 -15.19 41.75 -2.77
CA ALA A 42 -15.77 42.92 -2.10
C ALA A 42 -16.61 42.54 -0.88
N ASP A 43 -17.15 41.32 -0.82
CA ASP A 43 -17.98 40.85 0.30
C ASP A 43 -17.12 40.49 1.51
N ASP A 44 -16.08 39.69 1.28
CA ASP A 44 -15.04 39.33 2.25
C ASP A 44 -13.82 38.72 1.55
N ALA A 45 -12.79 39.54 1.30
CA ALA A 45 -11.56 39.08 0.66
C ALA A 45 -10.84 37.97 1.45
N SER A 46 -10.89 38.03 2.79
CA SER A 46 -10.20 37.07 3.66
C SER A 46 -10.93 35.72 3.73
N GLY A 47 -12.25 35.76 3.88
CA GLY A 47 -13.11 34.58 3.84
C GLY A 47 -13.05 33.89 2.47
N LEU A 48 -13.03 34.66 1.38
CA LEU A 48 -12.87 34.12 0.03
C LEU A 48 -11.51 33.43 -0.14
N GLN A 49 -10.42 34.00 0.38
CA GLN A 49 -9.09 33.38 0.30
C GLN A 49 -9.02 32.06 1.08
N ILE A 50 -9.58 32.02 2.29
CA ILE A 50 -9.64 30.79 3.11
C ILE A 50 -10.49 29.74 2.40
N SER A 51 -11.67 30.11 1.90
CA SER A 51 -12.56 29.24 1.14
C SER A 51 -11.89 28.66 -0.11
N ASN A 52 -11.13 29.48 -0.85
CA ASN A 52 -10.38 29.02 -2.01
C ASN A 52 -9.32 27.98 -1.62
N ARG A 53 -8.60 28.19 -0.51
CA ARG A 53 -7.63 27.22 0.01
C ARG A 53 -8.30 25.92 0.47
N MET A 54 -9.40 26.01 1.22
CA MET A 54 -10.19 24.85 1.64
C MET A 54 -10.70 24.07 0.42
N THR A 55 -11.20 24.77 -0.60
CA THR A 55 -11.66 24.14 -1.84
C THR A 55 -10.52 23.43 -2.57
N ALA A 56 -9.33 24.03 -2.65
CA ALA A 56 -8.15 23.40 -3.23
C ALA A 56 -7.75 22.15 -2.44
N GLN A 57 -7.77 22.24 -1.10
CA GLN A 57 -7.46 21.12 -0.21
C GLN A 57 -8.47 19.98 -0.33
N THR A 58 -9.78 20.25 -0.33
CA THR A 58 -10.85 19.26 -0.57
C THR A 58 -10.66 18.55 -1.90
N ARG A 59 -10.32 19.28 -2.98
CA ARG A 59 -10.01 18.65 -4.28
C ARG A 59 -8.77 17.76 -4.19
N GLY A 60 -7.72 18.22 -3.52
CA GLY A 60 -6.51 17.43 -3.26
C GLY A 60 -6.82 16.14 -2.49
N LEU A 61 -7.58 16.24 -1.39
CA LEU A 61 -8.02 15.10 -0.58
C LEU A 61 -8.88 14.12 -1.37
N ASN A 62 -9.78 14.60 -2.26
CA ASN A 62 -10.59 13.73 -3.12
C ASN A 62 -9.72 12.92 -4.10
N VAL A 63 -8.67 13.54 -4.66
CA VAL A 63 -7.71 12.83 -5.51
C VAL A 63 -6.87 11.85 -4.68
N ALA A 64 -6.45 12.25 -3.48
CA ALA A 64 -5.71 11.39 -2.56
C ALA A 64 -6.50 10.14 -2.16
N VAL A 65 -7.80 10.26 -1.85
CA VAL A 65 -8.68 9.11 -1.57
C VAL A 65 -8.78 8.19 -2.78
N ARG A 66 -8.89 8.74 -3.99
CA ARG A 66 -8.87 7.93 -5.22
C ARG A 66 -7.55 7.18 -5.40
N ASN A 67 -6.42 7.88 -5.28
CA ASN A 67 -5.09 7.26 -5.38
C ASN A 67 -4.88 6.18 -4.33
N ALA A 68 -5.40 6.38 -3.11
CA ALA A 68 -5.36 5.38 -2.05
C ALA A 68 -6.19 4.14 -2.41
N ASN A 69 -7.39 4.31 -2.95
CA ASN A 69 -8.21 3.19 -3.43
C ASN A 69 -7.57 2.46 -4.63
N ASP A 70 -6.88 3.17 -5.52
CA ASP A 70 -6.11 2.56 -6.61
C ASP A 70 -4.95 1.72 -6.03
N GLY A 71 -4.22 2.26 -5.04
CA GLY A 71 -3.19 1.53 -4.30
C GLY A 71 -3.73 0.27 -3.60
N MET A 72 -4.91 0.36 -2.97
CA MET A 72 -5.59 -0.80 -2.38
C MET A 72 -5.96 -1.84 -3.44
N SER A 73 -6.46 -1.41 -4.59
CA SER A 73 -6.86 -2.31 -5.69
C SER A 73 -5.64 -3.04 -6.28
N ILE A 74 -4.50 -2.35 -6.41
CA ILE A 74 -3.23 -2.96 -6.81
C ILE A 74 -2.78 -3.99 -5.76
N ALA A 75 -2.79 -3.62 -4.48
CA ALA A 75 -2.38 -4.51 -3.40
C ALA A 75 -3.26 -5.78 -3.35
N GLN A 76 -4.58 -5.65 -3.50
CA GLN A 76 -5.51 -6.79 -3.54
C GLN A 76 -5.32 -7.67 -4.78
N THR A 77 -5.03 -7.07 -5.93
CA THR A 77 -4.73 -7.83 -7.16
C THR A 77 -3.44 -8.63 -7.01
N ALA A 78 -2.40 -8.00 -6.44
CA ALA A 78 -1.13 -8.67 -6.14
C ALA A 78 -1.30 -9.78 -5.09
N GLU A 79 -2.03 -9.52 -4.01
CA GLU A 79 -2.31 -10.52 -2.97
C GLU A 79 -3.08 -11.74 -3.52
N GLY A 80 -4.07 -11.50 -4.38
CA GLY A 80 -4.80 -12.57 -5.05
C GLY A 80 -3.90 -13.46 -5.90
N ALA A 81 -2.98 -12.86 -6.67
CA ALA A 81 -2.00 -13.62 -7.44
C ALA A 81 -1.00 -14.38 -6.56
N MET A 82 -0.55 -13.78 -5.45
CA MET A 82 0.33 -14.43 -4.48
C MET A 82 -0.37 -15.61 -3.78
N LYS A 83 -1.69 -15.54 -3.57
CA LYS A 83 -2.47 -16.68 -3.07
C LYS A 83 -2.45 -17.86 -4.05
N GLU A 84 -2.60 -17.61 -5.35
CA GLU A 84 -2.47 -18.67 -6.36
C GLU A 84 -1.04 -19.20 -6.46
N THR A 85 -0.04 -18.33 -6.34
CA THR A 85 1.38 -18.72 -6.23
C THR A 85 1.58 -19.67 -5.04
N THR A 86 0.97 -19.37 -3.88
CA THR A 86 1.02 -20.23 -2.68
C THR A 86 0.40 -21.61 -2.94
N ASN A 87 -0.76 -21.67 -3.61
CA ASN A 87 -1.42 -22.94 -3.94
C ASN A 87 -0.54 -23.81 -4.85
N VAL A 88 0.10 -23.19 -5.85
CA VAL A 88 1.01 -23.90 -6.77
C VAL A 88 2.26 -24.40 -6.04
N LEU A 89 2.85 -23.58 -5.18
CA LEU A 89 3.99 -23.99 -4.33
C LEU A 89 3.62 -25.14 -3.39
N GLN A 90 2.43 -25.13 -2.79
CA GLN A 90 1.95 -26.25 -1.98
C GLN A 90 1.82 -27.54 -2.80
N ARG A 91 1.32 -27.46 -4.05
CA ARG A 91 1.27 -28.61 -4.95
C ARG A 91 2.68 -29.13 -5.31
N LEU A 92 3.62 -28.23 -5.58
CA LEU A 92 5.03 -28.59 -5.79
C LEU A 92 5.62 -29.29 -4.57
N ARG A 93 5.24 -28.84 -3.36
CA ARG A 93 5.67 -29.46 -2.11
C ARG A 93 5.15 -30.89 -1.98
N ASP A 94 3.88 -31.12 -2.32
CA ASP A 94 3.28 -32.45 -2.31
C ASP A 94 4.02 -33.40 -3.26
N LEU A 95 4.35 -32.94 -4.48
CA LEU A 95 5.13 -33.72 -5.45
C LEU A 95 6.54 -34.01 -4.95
N SER A 96 7.18 -33.04 -4.29
CA SER A 96 8.53 -33.21 -3.73
C SER A 96 8.54 -34.24 -2.61
N LEU A 97 7.55 -34.17 -1.69
CA LEU A 97 7.35 -35.18 -0.65
C LEU A 97 7.04 -36.56 -1.24
N GLN A 98 6.19 -36.61 -2.27
CA GLN A 98 5.88 -37.85 -2.94
C GLN A 98 7.14 -38.45 -3.58
N SER A 99 7.93 -37.65 -4.29
CA SER A 99 9.16 -38.10 -4.96
C SER A 99 10.26 -38.55 -4.00
N SER A 100 10.34 -37.92 -2.82
CA SER A 100 11.29 -38.30 -1.76
C SER A 100 11.05 -39.71 -1.21
N ASN A 101 9.94 -40.37 -1.52
CA ASN A 101 9.69 -41.75 -1.09
C ASN A 101 10.50 -42.75 -1.95
N GLY A 102 11.30 -43.59 -1.28
CA GLY A 102 12.13 -44.63 -1.91
C GLY A 102 11.34 -45.76 -2.58
N SER A 103 10.01 -45.86 -2.39
CA SER A 103 9.20 -46.85 -3.09
C SER A 103 8.81 -46.47 -4.52
N ASN A 104 9.03 -45.22 -4.93
CA ASN A 104 8.76 -44.79 -6.31
C ASN A 104 9.85 -45.25 -7.25
N THR A 105 9.47 -45.55 -8.50
CA THR A 105 10.42 -45.85 -9.56
C THR A 105 10.94 -44.55 -10.21
N ASP A 106 12.06 -44.63 -10.93
CA ASP A 106 12.60 -43.50 -11.69
C ASP A 106 11.58 -42.95 -12.70
N ALA A 107 10.76 -43.83 -13.29
CA ALA A 107 9.70 -43.44 -14.21
C ALA A 107 8.58 -42.64 -13.51
N ASP A 108 8.22 -43.01 -12.28
CA ASP A 108 7.24 -42.27 -11.49
C ASP A 108 7.79 -40.88 -11.11
N ARG A 109 9.08 -40.82 -10.75
CA ARG A 109 9.76 -39.54 -10.46
C ARG A 109 9.87 -38.63 -11.67
N GLN A 110 10.12 -39.20 -12.85
CA GLN A 110 10.11 -38.45 -14.10
C GLN A 110 8.73 -37.87 -14.40
N ALA A 111 7.64 -38.64 -14.19
CA ALA A 111 6.28 -38.12 -14.36
C ALA A 111 5.95 -36.98 -13.38
N MET A 112 6.41 -37.08 -12.12
CA MET A 112 6.28 -35.99 -11.14
C MET A 112 7.09 -34.76 -11.54
N GLN A 113 8.28 -34.93 -12.13
CA GLN A 113 9.08 -33.82 -12.65
C GLN A 113 8.37 -33.09 -13.81
N GLU A 114 7.66 -33.81 -14.69
CA GLU A 114 6.88 -33.19 -15.76
C GLU A 114 5.71 -32.34 -15.21
N GLU A 115 5.02 -32.83 -14.18
CA GLU A 115 4.00 -32.06 -13.48
C GLU A 115 4.62 -30.83 -12.79
N ALA A 116 5.75 -31.01 -12.09
CA ALA A 116 6.46 -29.92 -11.44
C ALA A 116 6.91 -28.85 -12.43
N SER A 117 7.47 -29.23 -13.58
CA SER A 117 7.84 -28.29 -14.65
C SER A 117 6.64 -27.47 -15.10
N SER A 118 5.49 -28.11 -15.32
CA SER A 118 4.25 -27.42 -15.71
C SER A 118 3.76 -26.42 -14.65
N LEU A 119 3.91 -26.77 -13.38
CA LEU A 119 3.59 -25.89 -12.25
C LEU A 119 4.57 -24.72 -12.13
N THR A 120 5.86 -24.93 -12.39
CA THR A 120 6.84 -23.83 -12.42
C THR A 120 6.59 -22.86 -13.58
N ASP A 121 6.16 -23.36 -14.74
CA ASP A 121 5.70 -22.53 -15.86
C ASP A 121 4.45 -21.74 -15.48
N GLU A 122 3.53 -22.35 -14.72
CA GLU A 122 2.35 -21.67 -14.21
C GLU A 122 2.70 -20.55 -13.22
N LEU A 123 3.69 -20.74 -12.33
CA LEU A 123 4.20 -19.67 -11.47
C LEU A 123 4.73 -18.48 -12.29
N ASN A 124 5.55 -18.77 -13.30
CA ASN A 124 6.06 -17.74 -14.21
C ASN A 124 4.93 -17.05 -14.98
N ARG A 125 3.91 -17.80 -15.43
CA ARG A 125 2.73 -17.26 -16.09
C ARG A 125 1.91 -16.37 -15.16
N ILE A 126 1.68 -16.75 -13.90
CA ILE A 126 0.99 -15.91 -12.91
C ILE A 126 1.78 -14.61 -12.71
N ALA A 127 3.10 -14.71 -12.52
CA ALA A 127 3.95 -13.55 -12.33
C ALA A 127 3.92 -12.60 -13.54
N GLU A 128 3.98 -13.14 -14.76
CA GLU A 128 3.95 -12.36 -15.99
C GLU A 128 2.55 -11.86 -16.37
N THR A 129 1.46 -12.57 -16.09
CA THR A 129 0.14 -12.13 -16.55
C THR A 129 -0.57 -11.21 -15.57
N THR A 130 -0.19 -11.24 -14.29
CA THR A 130 -0.75 -10.38 -13.25
C THR A 130 -0.42 -8.92 -13.51
N SER A 131 -1.44 -8.14 -13.86
CA SER A 131 -1.29 -6.73 -14.16
C SER A 131 -2.46 -5.90 -13.64
N PHE A 132 -2.19 -4.64 -13.35
CA PHE A 132 -3.20 -3.63 -13.05
C PHE A 132 -3.00 -2.44 -13.96
N ALA A 133 -4.04 -2.07 -14.71
CA ALA A 133 -4.00 -0.96 -15.69
C ALA A 133 -2.79 -1.02 -16.64
N GLY A 134 -2.37 -2.22 -17.05
CA GLY A 134 -1.23 -2.44 -17.96
C GLY A 134 0.15 -2.51 -17.28
N THR A 135 0.25 -2.23 -15.98
CA THR A 135 1.51 -2.39 -15.23
C THR A 135 1.58 -3.79 -14.63
N ARG A 136 2.70 -4.48 -14.84
CA ARG A 136 2.97 -5.80 -14.25
C ARG A 136 3.32 -5.65 -12.76
N LEU A 137 2.76 -6.52 -11.93
CA LEU A 137 2.80 -6.32 -10.47
C LEU A 137 3.90 -7.14 -9.79
N ILE A 138 4.06 -8.41 -10.18
CA ILE A 138 4.85 -9.40 -9.43
C ILE A 138 5.88 -10.12 -10.31
N ASN A 139 6.26 -9.55 -11.45
CA ASN A 139 7.35 -10.04 -12.30
C ASN A 139 8.71 -9.33 -12.02
N GLY A 140 8.76 -8.45 -11.01
CA GLY A 140 9.94 -7.63 -10.69
C GLY A 140 9.99 -6.26 -11.38
N GLU A 141 9.12 -5.96 -12.34
CA GLU A 141 9.09 -4.66 -13.03
C GLU A 141 8.52 -3.53 -12.16
N PHE A 142 7.59 -3.86 -11.26
CA PHE A 142 6.93 -2.87 -10.41
C PHE A 142 7.90 -2.16 -9.47
N GLY A 143 8.76 -2.92 -8.78
CA GLY A 143 9.72 -2.42 -7.80
C GLY A 143 9.04 -1.68 -6.66
N THR A 144 9.54 -0.48 -6.34
CA THR A 144 8.92 0.41 -5.35
C THR A 144 8.22 1.57 -6.04
N LYS A 145 6.93 1.76 -5.75
CA LYS A 145 6.13 2.90 -6.23
C LYS A 145 5.54 3.68 -5.05
N SER A 146 5.51 5.01 -5.16
CA SER A 146 4.93 5.89 -4.15
C SER A 146 3.52 6.33 -4.54
N PHE A 147 2.57 6.17 -3.63
CA PHE A 147 1.20 6.66 -3.78
C PHE A 147 1.03 7.94 -2.98
N GLN A 148 0.65 9.03 -3.66
CA GLN A 148 0.31 10.30 -3.02
C GLN A 148 -1.07 10.18 -2.39
N ILE A 149 -1.11 10.03 -1.07
CA ILE A 149 -2.34 9.85 -0.28
C ILE A 149 -2.67 11.06 0.58
N GLY A 150 -2.00 12.19 0.38
CA GLY A 150 -2.30 13.44 1.04
C GLY A 150 -2.43 14.61 0.07
N ALA A 151 -2.85 15.76 0.59
CA ALA A 151 -3.05 16.98 -0.21
C ALA A 151 -1.75 17.75 -0.41
N ASP A 152 -0.73 17.51 0.42
CA ASP A 152 0.53 18.24 0.43
C ASP A 152 1.72 17.38 -0.04
N SER A 153 2.78 18.07 -0.48
CA SER A 153 4.01 17.39 -0.92
C SER A 153 4.68 16.65 0.25
N GLY A 154 5.08 15.40 0.01
CA GLY A 154 5.73 14.54 1.02
C GLY A 154 4.79 13.59 1.75
N GLU A 155 3.47 13.70 1.55
CA GLU A 155 2.45 12.81 2.13
C GLU A 155 2.23 11.53 1.29
N ALA A 156 3.31 10.97 0.75
CA ALA A 156 3.27 9.77 -0.06
C ALA A 156 3.64 8.51 0.74
N VAL A 157 3.02 7.38 0.40
CA VAL A 157 3.37 6.07 0.97
C VAL A 157 3.90 5.16 -0.12
N ALA A 158 5.07 4.58 0.13
CA ALA A 158 5.69 3.62 -0.78
C ALA A 158 5.09 2.23 -0.61
N MET A 159 4.85 1.55 -1.72
CA MET A 159 4.55 0.14 -1.82
C MET A 159 5.68 -0.52 -2.61
N THR A 160 6.18 -1.64 -2.11
CA THR A 160 7.13 -2.47 -2.83
C THR A 160 6.45 -3.79 -3.19
N LEU A 161 6.54 -4.17 -4.46
CA LEU A 161 6.15 -5.50 -4.93
C LEU A 161 7.40 -6.17 -5.50
N ASN A 162 7.77 -7.29 -4.90
CA ASN A 162 8.91 -8.08 -5.36
C ASN A 162 8.48 -9.11 -6.40
N SER A 163 9.46 -9.67 -7.11
CA SER A 163 9.22 -10.73 -8.09
C SER A 163 8.77 -12.02 -7.40
N MET A 164 7.74 -12.64 -7.96
CA MET A 164 7.19 -13.96 -7.57
C MET A 164 7.44 -15.01 -8.68
N ARG A 165 8.43 -14.77 -9.55
CA ARG A 165 8.81 -15.73 -10.60
C ARG A 165 9.58 -16.91 -10.01
N ALA A 166 9.41 -18.09 -10.59
CA ALA A 166 10.09 -19.30 -10.13
C ALA A 166 11.62 -19.24 -10.33
N ASP A 167 12.10 -18.41 -11.26
CA ASP A 167 13.52 -18.18 -11.55
C ASP A 167 14.18 -17.09 -10.67
N ALA A 168 13.40 -16.44 -9.79
CA ALA A 168 13.93 -15.41 -8.92
C ALA A 168 14.76 -16.03 -7.78
N ALA A 169 16.03 -15.63 -7.66
CA ALA A 169 16.91 -16.08 -6.57
C ALA A 169 16.36 -15.79 -5.17
N THR A 170 15.51 -14.76 -5.03
CA THR A 170 14.85 -14.40 -3.77
C THR A 170 13.78 -15.40 -3.34
N MET A 171 13.24 -16.20 -4.26
CA MET A 171 12.32 -17.31 -3.95
C MET A 171 13.07 -18.62 -3.70
N GLY A 172 14.40 -18.63 -3.85
CA GLY A 172 15.23 -19.81 -3.69
C GLY A 172 16.29 -19.59 -2.61
N GLY A 173 17.45 -20.19 -2.82
CA GLY A 173 18.57 -20.07 -1.90
C GLY A 173 19.84 -20.71 -2.41
N LYS A 174 20.74 -20.96 -1.47
CA LYS A 174 22.05 -21.54 -1.74
C LYS A 174 22.12 -22.92 -1.11
N SER A 175 22.56 -23.90 -1.88
CA SER A 175 22.86 -25.24 -1.39
C SER A 175 24.35 -25.53 -1.42
N TYR A 176 24.76 -26.35 -0.48
CA TYR A 176 26.13 -26.82 -0.27
C TYR A 176 26.14 -28.32 -0.04
N PHE A 177 27.20 -28.98 -0.47
CA PHE A 177 27.32 -30.44 -0.48
C PHE A 177 28.62 -30.88 0.21
N ALA A 178 28.57 -32.01 0.88
CA ALA A 178 29.79 -32.74 1.20
C ALA A 178 30.44 -33.27 -0.09
N GLU A 179 31.78 -33.30 -0.16
CA GLU A 179 32.50 -33.74 -1.37
C GLU A 179 32.26 -35.23 -1.69
N GLU A 180 32.09 -36.05 -0.66
CA GLU A 180 31.92 -37.49 -0.78
C GLU A 180 30.77 -37.98 0.10
N GLY A 181 30.05 -38.99 -0.39
CA GLY A 181 29.05 -39.71 0.41
C GLY A 181 29.67 -40.44 1.59
N ARG A 182 28.88 -40.66 2.64
CA ARG A 182 29.27 -41.45 3.81
C ARG A 182 28.54 -42.77 3.79
N ASP A 183 29.26 -43.85 4.12
CA ASP A 183 28.66 -45.16 4.22
C ASP A 183 27.75 -45.24 5.45
N ILE A 184 26.86 -46.24 5.47
CA ILE A 184 25.89 -46.46 6.55
C ILE A 184 26.52 -46.74 7.92
N ASN A 185 27.80 -47.09 7.99
CA ASN A 185 28.55 -47.32 9.23
C ASN A 185 29.38 -46.11 9.66
N TRP A 186 29.42 -45.04 8.87
CA TRP A 186 30.08 -43.81 9.26
C TRP A 186 29.34 -43.17 10.42
N THR A 187 30.11 -42.67 11.38
CA THR A 187 29.57 -41.98 12.57
C THR A 187 30.44 -40.78 12.90
N VAL A 188 29.84 -39.78 13.54
CA VAL A 188 30.55 -38.59 14.00
C VAL A 188 31.63 -38.98 15.01
N GLY A 189 32.88 -38.65 14.70
CA GLY A 189 34.03 -38.92 15.55
C GLY A 189 34.00 -38.13 16.87
N LYS A 190 34.50 -38.72 17.96
CA LYS A 190 34.52 -38.10 19.30
C LYS A 190 35.29 -36.78 19.39
N GLU A 191 36.25 -36.56 18.49
CA GLU A 191 37.06 -35.34 18.42
C GLU A 191 36.61 -34.42 17.28
N ASN A 192 35.69 -34.87 16.42
CA ASN A 192 35.23 -34.16 15.22
C ASN A 192 33.75 -33.78 15.32
N THR A 193 33.39 -32.97 16.31
CA THR A 193 31.97 -32.62 16.58
C THR A 193 31.58 -31.22 16.13
N GLN A 194 32.54 -30.36 15.80
CA GLN A 194 32.26 -28.95 15.48
C GLN A 194 31.84 -28.78 14.01
N PHE A 195 30.62 -28.32 13.80
CA PHE A 195 30.06 -27.90 12.52
C PHE A 195 29.64 -26.44 12.63
N ASN A 196 30.52 -25.54 12.22
CA ASN A 196 30.28 -24.10 12.27
C ASN A 196 29.97 -23.59 10.87
N VAL A 197 28.98 -22.70 10.77
CA VAL A 197 28.63 -22.03 9.52
C VAL A 197 28.72 -20.53 9.77
N THR A 198 29.58 -19.86 9.03
CA THR A 198 29.71 -18.41 9.04
C THR A 198 29.12 -17.83 7.76
N TYR A 199 28.27 -16.82 7.89
CA TYR A 199 27.64 -16.15 6.76
C TYR A 199 27.37 -14.69 7.08
N ASN A 200 27.11 -13.87 6.06
CA ASN A 200 26.65 -12.49 6.25
C ASN A 200 25.15 -12.43 6.06
N ASP A 201 24.44 -11.83 7.02
CA ASP A 201 23.01 -11.61 6.93
C ASP A 201 22.64 -10.65 5.77
N LYS A 202 21.34 -10.49 5.52
CA LYS A 202 20.79 -9.53 4.53
C LYS A 202 21.29 -8.09 4.69
N ASN A 203 21.76 -7.71 5.88
CA ASN A 203 22.27 -6.38 6.21
C ASN A 203 23.81 -6.31 6.15
N GLY A 204 24.48 -7.41 5.80
CA GLY A 204 25.94 -7.51 5.73
C GLY A 204 26.61 -7.70 7.09
N SER A 205 25.87 -8.07 8.14
CA SER A 205 26.44 -8.37 9.46
C SER A 205 26.89 -9.84 9.52
N PRO A 206 28.09 -10.13 10.03
CA PRO A 206 28.56 -11.51 10.15
C PRO A 206 27.78 -12.25 11.24
N GLN A 207 27.25 -13.42 10.89
CA GLN A 207 26.58 -14.35 11.78
C GLN A 207 27.36 -15.67 11.79
N GLU A 208 27.39 -16.33 12.95
CA GLU A 208 28.00 -17.65 13.12
C GLU A 208 27.00 -18.58 13.80
N ILE A 209 26.71 -19.69 13.13
CA ILE A 209 25.95 -20.80 13.68
C ILE A 209 26.94 -21.85 14.14
N GLN A 210 26.98 -22.12 15.44
CA GLN A 210 27.85 -23.13 16.03
C GLN A 210 27.04 -24.38 16.40
N ILE A 211 27.26 -25.46 15.67
CA ILE A 211 26.60 -26.75 15.92
C ILE A 211 27.63 -27.72 16.47
N SER A 212 27.38 -28.23 17.67
CA SER A 212 28.18 -29.31 18.26
C SER A 212 27.45 -30.65 18.05
N ALA A 213 27.77 -31.33 16.96
CA ALA A 213 27.23 -32.64 16.64
C ALA A 213 27.52 -33.67 17.75
N LYS A 214 26.60 -34.61 17.94
CA LYS A 214 26.75 -35.64 18.94
C LYS A 214 27.58 -36.80 18.38
N ALA A 215 28.63 -37.17 19.11
CA ALA A 215 29.51 -38.25 18.70
C ALA A 215 28.76 -39.60 18.68
N GLY A 216 29.00 -40.36 17.61
CA GLY A 216 28.34 -41.65 17.38
C GLY A 216 27.04 -41.57 16.58
N ASP A 217 26.52 -40.38 16.30
CA ASP A 217 25.38 -40.21 15.39
C ASP A 217 25.82 -40.52 13.94
N ASP A 218 24.94 -41.14 13.16
CA ASP A 218 25.16 -41.37 11.72
C ASP A 218 24.89 -40.10 10.89
N ILE A 219 25.02 -40.19 9.56
CA ILE A 219 24.87 -39.01 8.67
C ILE A 219 23.43 -38.47 8.62
N GLU A 220 22.42 -39.34 8.76
CA GLU A 220 21.00 -38.95 8.74
C GLU A 220 20.58 -38.36 10.09
N GLU A 221 21.06 -38.96 11.19
CA GLU A 221 20.92 -38.43 12.54
C GLU A 221 21.62 -37.08 12.67
N LEU A 222 22.80 -36.90 12.07
CA LEU A 222 23.50 -35.61 12.02
C LEU A 222 22.68 -34.54 11.30
N ALA A 223 22.12 -34.84 10.11
CA ALA A 223 21.28 -33.90 9.38
C ALA A 223 20.04 -33.49 10.21
N THR A 224 19.40 -34.47 10.85
CA THR A 224 18.27 -34.24 11.76
C THR A 224 18.69 -33.39 12.97
N TYR A 225 19.87 -33.63 13.52
CA TYR A 225 20.42 -32.86 14.63
C TYR A 225 20.69 -31.41 14.23
N ILE A 226 21.27 -31.16 13.05
CA ILE A 226 21.49 -29.83 12.49
C ILE A 226 20.16 -29.06 12.38
N ASN A 227 19.14 -29.68 11.79
CA ASN A 227 17.78 -29.09 11.68
C ASN A 227 17.14 -28.81 13.04
N GLY A 228 17.49 -29.59 14.07
CA GLY A 228 16.99 -29.37 15.43
C GLY A 228 17.69 -28.23 16.19
N GLN A 229 18.87 -27.79 15.75
CA GLN A 229 19.63 -26.73 16.41
C GLN A 229 19.42 -25.33 15.80
N THR A 230 18.93 -25.25 14.56
CA THR A 230 18.81 -23.98 13.83
C THR A 230 17.52 -23.94 13.03
N ASN A 231 16.94 -22.75 12.89
CA ASN A 231 15.82 -22.51 11.97
C ASN A 231 16.26 -21.85 10.66
N GLU A 232 17.55 -21.56 10.50
CA GLU A 232 18.08 -20.79 9.37
C GLU A 232 18.70 -21.70 8.30
N LEU A 233 19.21 -22.87 8.71
CA LEU A 233 19.77 -23.89 7.84
C LEU A 233 18.86 -25.12 7.85
N SER A 234 18.64 -25.68 6.67
CA SER A 234 18.09 -27.02 6.47
C SER A 234 19.20 -27.96 6.00
N ALA A 235 19.27 -29.15 6.56
CA ALA A 235 20.19 -30.21 6.20
C ALA A 235 19.41 -31.46 5.82
N SER A 236 19.85 -32.12 4.76
CA SER A 236 19.26 -33.38 4.28
C SER A 236 20.35 -34.28 3.69
N VAL A 237 20.02 -35.53 3.36
CA VAL A 237 21.00 -36.54 2.94
C VAL A 237 20.52 -37.23 1.67
N THR A 238 21.38 -37.29 0.66
CA THR A 238 21.07 -37.94 -0.61
C THR A 238 21.08 -39.47 -0.51
N GLU A 239 20.57 -40.15 -1.53
CA GLU A 239 20.60 -41.63 -1.63
C GLU A 239 22.02 -42.21 -1.53
N ASP A 240 23.03 -41.42 -1.92
CA ASP A 240 24.45 -41.80 -1.88
C ASP A 240 25.12 -41.46 -0.53
N GLY A 241 24.36 -41.00 0.48
CA GLY A 241 24.88 -40.63 1.79
C GLY A 241 25.62 -39.28 1.80
N VAL A 242 25.38 -38.40 0.82
CA VAL A 242 25.96 -37.06 0.77
C VAL A 242 25.12 -36.12 1.61
N LEU A 243 25.73 -35.46 2.60
CA LEU A 243 25.09 -34.37 3.34
C LEU A 243 24.94 -33.15 2.42
N GLN A 244 23.73 -32.62 2.33
CA GLN A 244 23.43 -31.35 1.68
C GLN A 244 22.85 -30.37 2.69
N VAL A 245 23.23 -29.11 2.57
CA VAL A 245 22.77 -28.01 3.44
C VAL A 245 22.24 -26.89 2.56
N PHE A 246 21.02 -26.45 2.84
CA PHE A 246 20.34 -25.36 2.17
C PHE A 246 20.14 -24.20 3.15
N MET A 247 20.28 -22.97 2.66
CA MET A 247 19.81 -21.78 3.35
C MET A 247 19.10 -20.84 2.38
N SER A 248 17.97 -20.28 2.84
CA SER A 248 17.15 -19.34 2.07
C SER A 248 17.95 -18.12 1.62
N GLY A 249 17.80 -17.74 0.35
CA GLY A 249 18.48 -16.60 -0.25
C GLY A 249 18.03 -15.25 0.34
N GLU A 250 16.89 -15.21 1.02
CA GLU A 250 16.45 -13.99 1.72
C GLU A 250 17.35 -13.65 2.93
N ASN A 251 17.99 -14.66 3.54
CA ASN A 251 18.76 -14.51 4.77
C ASN A 251 20.25 -14.22 4.54
N ILE A 252 20.71 -14.28 3.29
CA ILE A 252 22.14 -14.34 2.95
C ILE A 252 22.55 -13.22 2.01
N SER A 253 23.66 -12.55 2.33
CA SER A 253 24.33 -11.60 1.41
C SER A 253 25.69 -12.09 0.89
N SER A 254 26.24 -13.19 1.42
CA SER A 254 27.54 -13.75 1.00
C SER A 254 27.52 -15.28 1.10
N PRO A 255 28.35 -16.00 0.32
CA PRO A 255 28.42 -17.46 0.42
C PRO A 255 28.67 -17.93 1.85
N LEU A 256 28.11 -19.09 2.19
CA LEU A 256 28.36 -19.75 3.46
C LEU A 256 29.80 -20.25 3.49
N GLU A 257 30.46 -20.00 4.60
CA GLU A 257 31.75 -20.59 4.91
C GLU A 257 31.55 -21.65 6.01
N PHE A 258 31.92 -22.88 5.67
CA PHE A 258 31.84 -24.00 6.60
C PHE A 258 33.18 -24.15 7.32
N ASN A 259 33.13 -24.10 8.65
CA ASN A 259 34.27 -24.14 9.55
C ASN A 259 34.08 -25.23 10.61
N GLY A 260 35.16 -25.63 11.28
CA GLY A 260 35.11 -26.65 12.34
C GLY A 260 35.55 -28.03 11.88
N SER A 261 35.86 -28.88 12.86
CA SER A 261 36.46 -30.20 12.66
C SER A 261 35.59 -31.13 11.80
N LEU A 262 34.27 -31.12 12.00
CA LEU A 262 33.33 -31.99 11.28
C LEU A 262 33.07 -31.48 9.86
N ALA A 263 32.86 -30.17 9.71
CA ALA A 263 32.68 -29.55 8.40
C ALA A 263 33.90 -29.78 7.49
N ASN A 264 35.11 -29.73 8.05
CA ASN A 264 36.36 -30.04 7.34
C ASN A 264 36.51 -31.54 7.01
N GLU A 265 36.07 -32.45 7.88
CA GLU A 265 36.07 -33.89 7.60
C GLU A 265 35.08 -34.26 6.49
N LEU A 266 33.89 -33.65 6.50
CA LEU A 266 32.88 -33.80 5.45
C LEU A 266 33.26 -33.04 4.17
N LYS A 267 34.23 -32.12 4.26
CA LYS A 267 34.66 -31.21 3.20
C LYS A 267 33.46 -30.50 2.57
N MET A 268 32.64 -29.90 3.43
CA MET A 268 31.49 -29.12 3.00
C MET A 268 31.93 -28.00 2.04
N GLY A 269 31.32 -27.96 0.86
CA GLY A 269 31.63 -27.02 -0.21
C GLY A 269 30.65 -27.15 -1.37
N GLY A 270 31.03 -26.71 -2.57
CA GLY A 270 30.19 -26.85 -3.76
C GLY A 270 28.91 -26.02 -3.69
N GLU A 271 29.04 -24.73 -3.98
CA GLU A 271 27.90 -23.81 -4.01
C GLU A 271 27.03 -24.06 -5.26
N SER A 272 25.72 -24.25 -5.04
CA SER A 272 24.70 -24.25 -6.08
C SER A 272 23.65 -23.18 -5.80
N ASP A 273 23.29 -22.43 -6.84
CA ASP A 273 22.12 -21.57 -6.84
C ASP A 273 20.88 -22.41 -7.11
N ASP A 274 20.01 -22.55 -6.11
CA ASP A 274 18.76 -23.27 -6.26
C ASP A 274 17.58 -22.31 -6.24
N THR A 275 16.73 -22.43 -7.25
CA THR A 275 15.50 -21.68 -7.43
C THR A 275 14.34 -22.66 -7.60
N VAL A 276 13.11 -22.17 -7.49
CA VAL A 276 11.92 -23.00 -7.72
C VAL A 276 11.91 -23.56 -9.16
N ALA A 277 12.50 -22.85 -10.12
CA ALA A 277 12.63 -23.31 -11.50
C ALA A 277 13.72 -24.37 -11.72
N SER A 278 14.73 -24.45 -10.85
CA SER A 278 15.86 -25.41 -10.98
C SER A 278 15.67 -26.67 -10.15
N MET A 279 14.47 -26.89 -9.60
CA MET A 279 14.15 -28.08 -8.81
C MET A 279 14.23 -29.36 -9.64
N ASP A 280 14.78 -30.39 -9.02
CA ASP A 280 14.91 -31.72 -9.59
C ASP A 280 14.28 -32.76 -8.67
N LEU A 281 13.17 -33.33 -9.11
CA LEU A 281 12.44 -34.39 -8.42
C LEU A 281 12.85 -35.79 -8.90
N THR A 282 13.81 -35.93 -9.81
CA THR A 282 14.19 -37.24 -10.35
C THR A 282 15.00 -38.09 -9.36
N THR A 283 15.56 -37.48 -8.32
CA THR A 283 16.34 -38.14 -7.26
C THR A 283 15.77 -37.82 -5.88
N VAL A 284 15.95 -38.69 -4.87
CA VAL A 284 15.50 -38.38 -3.49
C VAL A 284 16.27 -37.19 -2.92
N GLY A 285 17.57 -37.09 -3.21
CA GLY A 285 18.38 -35.94 -2.78
C GLY A 285 17.87 -34.62 -3.36
N GLY A 286 17.57 -34.61 -4.67
CA GLY A 286 16.96 -33.44 -5.33
C GLY A 286 15.55 -33.13 -4.80
N ALA A 287 14.74 -34.16 -4.55
CA ALA A 287 13.39 -33.99 -4.01
C ALA A 287 13.41 -33.40 -2.58
N GLN A 288 14.31 -33.86 -1.70
CA GLN A 288 14.48 -33.28 -0.36
C GLN A 288 14.91 -31.82 -0.42
N ARG A 289 15.87 -31.50 -1.30
CA ARG A 289 16.29 -30.11 -1.51
C ARG A 289 15.17 -29.24 -2.06
N SER A 290 14.35 -29.80 -2.96
CA SER A 290 13.20 -29.11 -3.51
C SER A 290 12.18 -28.77 -2.42
N ILE A 291 12.00 -29.61 -1.40
CA ILE A 291 11.17 -29.27 -0.22
C ILE A 291 11.73 -28.03 0.47
N ASP A 292 13.03 -27.98 0.74
CA ASP A 292 13.68 -26.84 1.41
C ASP A 292 13.55 -25.55 0.59
N VAL A 293 13.77 -25.63 -0.74
CA VAL A 293 13.59 -24.51 -1.67
C VAL A 293 12.14 -24.01 -1.68
N ILE A 294 11.17 -24.92 -1.71
CA ILE A 294 9.74 -24.57 -1.71
C ILE A 294 9.31 -23.96 -0.38
N ASP A 295 9.81 -24.47 0.75
CA ASP A 295 9.50 -23.91 2.07
C ASP A 295 10.06 -22.48 2.20
N ALA A 296 11.27 -22.22 1.69
CA ALA A 296 11.80 -20.86 1.59
C ALA A 296 10.98 -19.97 0.64
N ALA A 297 10.54 -20.51 -0.51
CA ALA A 297 9.68 -19.78 -1.44
C ALA A 297 8.32 -19.41 -0.80
N LEU A 298 7.71 -20.33 -0.06
CA LEU A 298 6.46 -20.11 0.67
C LEU A 298 6.61 -19.03 1.73
N GLU A 299 7.68 -19.10 2.53
CA GLU A 299 7.98 -18.08 3.55
C GLU A 299 8.16 -16.70 2.92
N TYR A 300 8.89 -16.61 1.81
CA TYR A 300 9.08 -15.36 1.07
C TYR A 300 7.74 -14.80 0.54
N VAL A 301 6.90 -15.65 -0.07
CA VAL A 301 5.57 -15.23 -0.56
C VAL A 301 4.70 -14.74 0.59
N ASP A 302 4.66 -15.47 1.70
CA ASP A 302 3.86 -15.10 2.87
C ASP A 302 4.37 -13.83 3.55
N GLY A 303 5.69 -13.61 3.62
CA GLY A 303 6.28 -12.35 4.08
C GLY A 303 5.85 -11.15 3.23
N ASN A 304 5.83 -11.30 1.91
CA ASN A 304 5.34 -10.27 0.99
C ASN A 304 3.83 -10.04 1.15
N ARG A 305 3.03 -11.10 1.32
CA ARG A 305 1.58 -11.00 1.58
C ARG A 305 1.27 -10.31 2.91
N ALA A 306 2.04 -10.61 3.95
CA ALA A 306 1.90 -9.95 5.25
C ALA A 306 2.19 -8.44 5.14
N SER A 307 3.23 -8.05 4.40
CA SER A 307 3.54 -6.65 4.10
C SER A 307 2.39 -5.95 3.36
N LEU A 308 1.79 -6.62 2.36
CA LEU A 308 0.61 -6.10 1.66
C LEU A 308 -0.62 -5.98 2.55
N GLY A 309 -0.86 -6.94 3.45
CA GLY A 309 -1.94 -6.84 4.43
C GLY A 309 -1.76 -5.65 5.38
N ALA A 310 -0.53 -5.41 5.86
CA ALA A 310 -0.21 -4.23 6.66
C ALA A 310 -0.40 -2.93 5.86
N PHE A 311 -0.01 -2.92 4.59
CA PHE A 311 -0.22 -1.79 3.68
C PHE A 311 -1.71 -1.50 3.48
N GLN A 312 -2.55 -2.52 3.25
CA GLN A 312 -4.00 -2.38 3.11
C GLN A 312 -4.62 -1.74 4.37
N ASN A 313 -4.27 -2.23 5.57
CA ASN A 313 -4.76 -1.67 6.84
C ASN A 313 -4.35 -0.21 7.05
N ARG A 314 -3.11 0.14 6.67
CA ARG A 314 -2.61 1.52 6.73
C ARG A 314 -3.37 2.43 5.77
N PHE A 315 -3.63 1.96 4.55
CA PHE A 315 -4.38 2.72 3.54
C PHE A 315 -5.84 2.89 3.92
N GLU A 316 -6.51 1.87 4.45
CA GLU A 316 -7.87 1.99 4.94
C GLU A 316 -7.98 3.03 6.06
N SER A 317 -7.02 3.01 7.00
CA SER A 317 -6.93 4.01 8.07
C SER A 317 -6.69 5.42 7.52
N ALA A 318 -5.80 5.55 6.54
CA ALA A 318 -5.54 6.82 5.89
C ALA A 318 -6.78 7.34 5.15
N VAL A 319 -7.48 6.50 4.37
CA VAL A 319 -8.71 6.86 3.67
C VAL A 319 -9.79 7.34 4.64
N LYS A 320 -9.98 6.64 5.78
CA LYS A 320 -10.92 7.07 6.83
C LYS A 320 -10.53 8.45 7.38
N ASN A 321 -9.25 8.67 7.68
CA ASN A 321 -8.77 9.96 8.16
C ASN A 321 -8.96 11.09 7.13
N LEU A 322 -8.59 10.86 5.87
CA LEU A 322 -8.73 11.83 4.78
C LEU A 322 -10.19 12.17 4.53
N THR A 323 -11.09 11.19 4.60
CA THR A 323 -12.53 11.39 4.45
C THR A 323 -13.08 12.24 5.59
N ASN A 324 -12.70 11.95 6.84
CA ASN A 324 -13.09 12.78 7.99
C ASN A 324 -12.57 14.21 7.87
N ILE A 325 -11.32 14.40 7.42
CA ILE A 325 -10.75 15.73 7.21
C ILE A 325 -11.51 16.45 6.07
N ASN A 326 -11.82 15.75 4.98
CA ASN A 326 -12.56 16.28 3.85
C ASN A 326 -13.96 16.76 4.25
N GLU A 327 -14.68 15.97 5.06
CA GLU A 327 -15.99 16.33 5.63
C GLU A 327 -15.88 17.59 6.51
N ASN A 328 -14.97 17.59 7.49
CA ASN A 328 -14.78 18.74 8.38
C ASN A 328 -14.38 20.03 7.64
N ILE A 329 -13.53 19.93 6.59
CA ILE A 329 -13.15 21.08 5.77
C ILE A 329 -14.33 21.55 4.92
N THR A 330 -15.12 20.63 4.39
CA THR A 330 -16.31 20.96 3.60
C THR A 330 -17.35 21.66 4.47
N ASP A 331 -17.58 21.19 5.68
CA ASP A 331 -18.46 21.82 6.66
C ASP A 331 -17.95 23.20 7.08
N SER A 332 -16.64 23.32 7.33
CA SER A 332 -16.01 24.60 7.65
C SER A 332 -16.16 25.60 6.49
N ASN A 333 -15.98 25.13 5.25
CA ASN A 333 -16.14 25.94 4.05
C ASN A 333 -17.60 26.38 3.86
N SER A 334 -18.56 25.49 4.15
CA SER A 334 -19.99 25.79 4.14
C SER A 334 -20.33 26.90 5.14
N GLN A 335 -19.84 26.83 6.39
CA GLN A 335 -20.08 27.89 7.38
C GLN A 335 -19.50 29.25 6.98
N ILE A 336 -18.38 29.25 6.26
CA ILE A 336 -17.74 30.49 5.79
C ILE A 336 -18.52 31.06 4.60
N LYS A 337 -18.80 30.22 3.60
CA LYS A 337 -19.23 30.64 2.28
C LYS A 337 -20.74 30.56 2.08
N ASP A 338 -21.46 29.61 2.67
CA ASP A 338 -22.87 29.39 2.36
C ASP A 338 -23.78 30.42 3.04
N THR A 339 -24.91 30.70 2.38
CA THR A 339 -25.94 31.61 2.88
C THR A 339 -26.95 30.84 3.74
N ASP A 340 -27.29 31.40 4.91
CA ASP A 340 -28.48 30.98 5.65
C ASP A 340 -29.74 31.48 4.93
N PHE A 341 -30.41 30.57 4.21
CA PHE A 341 -31.62 30.87 3.43
C PHE A 341 -32.74 31.49 4.27
N ALA A 342 -32.93 31.07 5.51
CA ALA A 342 -34.03 31.57 6.36
C ALA A 342 -33.76 33.03 6.76
N LYS A 343 -32.52 33.31 7.17
CA LYS A 343 -32.07 34.67 7.49
C LYS A 343 -32.13 35.58 6.26
N GLU A 344 -31.64 35.11 5.12
CA GLU A 344 -31.55 35.93 3.92
C GLU A 344 -32.93 36.17 3.27
N THR A 345 -33.85 35.21 3.35
CA THR A 345 -35.24 35.40 2.91
C THR A 345 -35.96 36.45 3.78
N THR A 346 -35.68 36.45 5.09
CA THR A 346 -36.22 37.49 6.00
C THR A 346 -35.67 38.87 5.65
N ASN A 347 -34.36 38.97 5.36
CA ASN A 347 -33.73 40.20 4.89
C ASN A 347 -34.29 40.68 3.55
N LEU A 348 -34.48 39.76 2.60
CA LEU A 348 -35.09 40.05 1.30
C LEU A 348 -36.51 40.61 1.47
N THR A 349 -37.31 39.96 2.31
CA THR A 349 -38.69 40.39 2.59
C THR A 349 -38.71 41.78 3.24
N LYS A 350 -37.82 42.02 4.21
CA LYS A 350 -37.64 43.33 4.85
C LYS A 350 -37.23 44.41 3.85
N THR A 351 -36.27 44.14 2.97
CA THR A 351 -35.79 45.11 1.96
C THR A 351 -36.84 45.38 0.89
N GLN A 352 -37.63 44.39 0.49
CA GLN A 352 -38.80 44.57 -0.38
C GLN A 352 -39.86 45.49 0.25
N ILE A 353 -40.22 45.26 1.52
CA ILE A 353 -41.17 46.11 2.25
C ILE A 353 -40.63 47.55 2.39
N LEU A 354 -39.34 47.70 2.71
CA LEU A 354 -38.68 49.00 2.82
C LEU A 354 -38.63 49.74 1.48
N SER A 355 -38.38 49.04 0.37
CA SER A 355 -38.38 49.59 -0.98
C SER A 355 -39.78 50.10 -1.36
N GLN A 356 -40.82 49.28 -1.14
CA GLN A 356 -42.22 49.67 -1.39
C GLN A 356 -42.66 50.85 -0.51
N SER A 357 -42.31 50.82 0.78
CA SER A 357 -42.63 51.88 1.74
C SER A 357 -41.89 53.18 1.43
N SER A 358 -40.61 53.12 1.06
CA SER A 358 -39.80 54.28 0.69
C SER A 358 -40.28 54.91 -0.62
N SER A 359 -40.75 54.11 -1.57
CA SER A 359 -41.39 54.59 -2.80
C SER A 359 -42.68 55.37 -2.50
N SER A 360 -43.53 54.84 -1.60
CA SER A 360 -44.74 55.53 -1.15
C SER A 360 -44.45 56.84 -0.41
N ILE A 361 -43.48 56.82 0.52
CA ILE A 361 -43.04 58.00 1.27
C ILE A 361 -42.37 59.03 0.33
N LEU A 362 -41.58 58.59 -0.66
CA LEU A 362 -40.99 59.46 -1.66
C LEU A 362 -42.07 60.13 -2.51
N ALA A 363 -43.12 59.40 -2.91
CA ALA A 363 -44.26 59.95 -3.64
C ALA A 363 -44.99 61.02 -2.80
N GLN A 364 -45.23 60.76 -1.50
CA GLN A 364 -45.83 61.73 -0.57
C GLN A 364 -44.91 62.94 -0.31
N ALA A 365 -43.62 62.71 -0.09
CA ALA A 365 -42.64 63.77 0.13
C ALA A 365 -42.49 64.68 -1.09
N LYS A 366 -42.65 64.15 -2.31
CA LYS A 366 -42.67 64.94 -3.55
C LYS A 366 -43.91 65.83 -3.70
N GLN A 367 -45.01 65.55 -2.98
CA GLN A 367 -46.23 66.37 -3.00
C GLN A 367 -46.20 67.55 -2.00
N ALA A 368 -45.34 67.50 -0.99
CA ALA A 368 -45.23 68.57 0.01
C ALA A 368 -44.84 69.95 -0.59
N PRO A 369 -43.89 70.06 -1.54
CA PRO A 369 -43.56 71.32 -2.19
C PRO A 369 -44.71 71.86 -3.07
N SER A 370 -45.47 70.99 -3.75
CA SER A 370 -46.62 71.41 -4.57
C SER A 370 -47.78 71.93 -3.71
N MET A 371 -48.01 71.33 -2.53
CA MET A 371 -48.99 71.84 -1.57
C MET A 371 -48.57 73.18 -0.96
N ALA A 372 -47.28 73.38 -0.71
CA ALA A 372 -46.76 74.66 -0.24
C ALA A 372 -46.84 75.77 -1.29
N MET A 373 -46.59 75.46 -2.57
CA MET A 373 -46.80 76.39 -3.69
C MET A 373 -48.28 76.78 -3.84
N SER A 374 -49.21 75.86 -3.54
CA SER A 374 -50.66 76.13 -3.52
C SER A 374 -51.12 77.01 -2.34
N LEU A 375 -50.31 77.15 -1.28
CA LEU A 375 -50.61 77.98 -0.11
C LEU A 375 -49.93 79.37 -0.17
N LEU A 376 -48.97 79.55 -1.09
CA LEU A 376 -48.24 80.80 -1.35
C LEU A 376 -48.73 81.52 -2.62
N GLY A 377 -49.69 80.92 -3.34
CA GLY A 377 -50.31 81.45 -4.56
C GLY A 377 -51.67 82.07 -4.29
#